data_AF-A0A1X2H3P0-F1
#
_entry.id   AF-A0A1X2H3P0-F1
#
_cell.length_a   1.000
_cell.length_b   1.000
_cell.length_c   1.000
_cell.angle_alpha   90.00
_cell.angle_beta   90.00
_cell.angle_gamma   90.00
#
_symmetry.space_group_name_H-M   'P 1'
#
loop_
_entity.id
_entity.type
_entity.pdbx_description
1 polymer ?
#
loop_
_entity_poly.entity_id
_entity_poly.type
_entity_poly.pdbx_seq_one_letter_code
_entity_poly.pdbx_strand_id
1 'polypeptide(L)'
;MPTSTLVIQEAEAASKQLQSFLRQRLEQKAQGQELPGDNARQHLVLSDKLLDVQASAYNKTRENKKLTKEAKAVMDAKQLGLQNVMYEKRHLLEEIKKCRDFRSVYQDVELVSLDVFTQIAPEEYRQNMDDPHALMINRLKFELEQRRRLRERQEALQEERLALIRENRKAQEKLDKLDKHLYNFAQAAEPLEAALSKSASEAS
;
A
#
# COMPACT_ATOMS: atom_id res chain seq x y z
N MET A 1 5.27 1.21 -51.36
CA MET A 1 5.27 -0.07 -52.10
C MET A 1 5.51 0.06 -53.61
N PRO A 2 4.93 1.00 -54.38
CA PRO A 2 5.12 1.03 -55.84
C PRO A 2 6.55 1.43 -56.29
N THR A 3 7.30 2.15 -55.45
CA THR A 3 8.65 2.64 -55.77
C THR A 3 9.75 1.58 -55.74
N SER A 4 9.59 0.52 -54.93
CA SER A 4 10.58 -0.56 -54.86
C SER A 4 10.48 -1.50 -56.06
N THR A 5 9.26 -1.75 -56.54
CA THR A 5 9.00 -2.51 -57.77
C THR A 5 9.52 -1.78 -59.00
N LEU A 6 9.40 -0.45 -59.04
CA LEU A 6 9.95 0.38 -60.12
C LEU A 6 11.48 0.27 -60.24
N VAL A 7 12.23 0.37 -59.13
CA VAL A 7 13.70 0.24 -59.15
C VAL A 7 14.15 -1.15 -59.62
N ILE A 8 13.43 -2.20 -59.21
CA ILE A 8 13.71 -3.58 -59.63
C ILE A 8 13.42 -3.75 -61.13
N GLN A 9 12.31 -3.20 -61.62
CA GLN A 9 11.95 -3.21 -63.04
C GLN A 9 12.95 -2.43 -63.89
N GLU A 10 13.43 -1.27 -63.42
CA GLU A 10 14.46 -0.47 -64.07
C GLU A 10 15.81 -1.19 -64.14
N ALA A 11 16.22 -1.85 -63.05
CA ALA A 11 17.44 -2.67 -63.00
C ALA A 11 17.34 -3.89 -63.94
N GLU A 12 16.19 -4.57 -63.95
CA GLU A 12 15.93 -5.70 -64.83
C GLU A 12 15.96 -5.29 -66.31
N ALA A 13 15.36 -4.14 -66.65
CA ALA A 13 15.38 -3.59 -67.99
C ALA A 13 16.81 -3.21 -68.44
N ALA A 14 17.58 -2.51 -67.60
CA ALA A 14 18.96 -2.14 -67.88
C ALA A 14 19.87 -3.39 -68.03
N SER A 15 19.66 -4.42 -67.21
CA SER A 15 20.40 -5.68 -67.29
C SER A 15 20.09 -6.45 -68.58
N LYS A 16 18.80 -6.58 -68.95
CA LYS A 16 18.39 -7.20 -70.22
C LYS A 16 18.94 -6.45 -71.43
N GLN A 17 18.95 -5.11 -71.39
CA GLN A 17 19.55 -4.27 -72.43
C GLN A 17 21.05 -4.57 -72.60
N LEU A 18 21.82 -4.58 -71.50
CA LEU A 18 23.24 -4.92 -71.54
C LEU A 18 23.50 -6.36 -72.00
N GLN A 19 22.72 -7.33 -71.54
CA GLN A 19 22.83 -8.73 -71.97
C GLN A 19 22.55 -8.92 -73.46
N SER A 20 21.49 -8.30 -73.98
CA SER A 20 21.15 -8.36 -75.40
C SER A 20 22.25 -7.72 -76.26
N PHE A 21 22.79 -6.58 -75.83
CA PHE A 21 23.90 -5.90 -76.47
C PHE A 21 25.15 -6.79 -76.49
N LEU A 22 25.54 -7.39 -75.36
CA LEU A 22 26.71 -8.27 -75.29
C LEU A 22 26.55 -9.55 -76.14
N ARG A 23 25.35 -10.15 -76.17
CA ARG A 23 25.06 -11.34 -77.01
C ARG A 23 25.21 -11.04 -78.50
N GLN A 24 24.60 -9.94 -78.97
CA GLN A 24 24.72 -9.51 -80.35
C GLN A 24 26.19 -9.29 -80.77
N ARG A 25 27.05 -8.84 -79.85
CA ARG A 25 28.47 -8.63 -80.10
C ARG A 25 29.27 -9.92 -80.18
N LEU A 26 28.97 -10.90 -79.32
CA LEU A 26 29.58 -12.22 -79.39
C LEU A 26 29.23 -12.91 -80.72
N GLU A 27 28.00 -12.75 -81.20
CA GLU A 27 27.55 -13.26 -82.50
C GLU A 27 28.26 -12.57 -83.68
N GLN A 28 28.38 -11.25 -83.67
CA GLN A 28 29.13 -10.49 -84.71
C GLN A 28 30.61 -10.88 -84.77
N LYS A 29 31.23 -11.10 -83.61
CA LYS A 29 32.62 -11.57 -83.51
C LYS A 29 32.79 -13.00 -84.04
N ALA A 30 31.82 -13.88 -83.78
CA ALA A 30 31.81 -15.25 -84.30
C ALA A 30 31.63 -15.31 -85.83
N GLN A 31 30.98 -14.31 -86.43
CA GLN A 31 30.77 -14.17 -87.88
C GLN A 31 31.93 -13.46 -88.60
N GLY A 32 33.00 -13.08 -87.89
CA GLY A 32 34.20 -12.46 -88.48
C GLY A 32 34.03 -11.00 -88.90
N GLN A 33 32.99 -10.31 -88.43
CA GLN A 33 32.78 -8.88 -88.69
C GLN A 33 33.69 -8.02 -87.79
N GLU A 34 34.34 -7.00 -88.34
CA GLU A 34 35.08 -6.01 -87.55
C GLU A 34 34.13 -5.23 -86.63
N LEU A 35 34.48 -5.11 -85.35
CA LEU A 35 33.67 -4.36 -84.38
C LEU A 35 33.94 -2.86 -84.51
N PRO A 36 32.92 -2.02 -84.78
CA PRO A 36 33.08 -0.56 -84.79
C PRO A 36 33.65 0.00 -83.46
N GLY A 37 34.52 1.01 -83.53
CA GLY A 37 35.18 1.60 -82.37
C GLY A 37 34.26 2.31 -81.36
N ASP A 38 33.13 2.88 -81.81
CA ASP A 38 32.15 3.56 -80.93
C ASP A 38 31.37 2.61 -80.00
N ASN A 39 31.49 1.28 -80.22
CA ASN A 39 30.74 0.29 -79.46
C ASN A 39 31.26 0.10 -78.03
N ALA A 40 32.54 0.37 -77.79
CA ALA A 40 33.11 0.36 -76.43
C ALA A 40 32.44 1.41 -75.55
N ARG A 41 32.09 2.57 -76.12
CA ARG A 41 31.38 3.65 -75.42
C ARG A 41 29.95 3.24 -75.05
N GLN A 42 29.25 2.54 -75.93
CA GLN A 42 27.87 2.09 -75.68
C GLN A 42 27.80 1.07 -74.52
N HIS A 43 28.77 0.15 -74.42
CA HIS A 43 28.86 -0.78 -73.29
C HIS A 43 29.08 -0.05 -71.95
N LEU A 44 29.97 0.94 -71.95
CA LEU A 44 30.26 1.75 -70.76
C LEU A 44 28.99 2.49 -70.29
N VAL A 45 28.27 3.15 -71.20
CA VAL A 45 27.01 3.85 -70.88
C VAL A 45 25.95 2.91 -70.27
N LEU A 46 25.79 1.69 -70.80
CA LEU A 46 24.85 0.71 -70.25
C LEU A 46 25.29 0.19 -68.88
N SER A 47 26.60 0.09 -68.65
CA SER A 47 27.18 -0.31 -67.36
C SER A 47 27.02 0.79 -66.32
N ASP A 48 27.27 2.05 -66.69
CA ASP A 48 27.09 3.23 -65.84
C ASP A 48 25.63 3.36 -65.40
N LYS A 49 24.67 3.13 -66.31
CA LYS A 49 23.24 3.12 -65.97
C LYS A 49 22.88 2.07 -64.90
N LEU A 50 23.49 0.89 -64.94
CA LEU A 50 23.29 -0.13 -63.89
C LEU A 50 23.89 0.30 -62.55
N LEU A 51 25.08 0.91 -62.58
CA LEU A 51 25.72 1.45 -61.38
C LEU A 51 24.91 2.59 -60.75
N ASP A 52 24.29 3.46 -61.56
CA ASP A 52 23.42 4.52 -61.09
C ASP A 52 22.15 3.99 -60.41
N VAL A 53 21.51 2.98 -61.02
CA VAL A 53 20.34 2.31 -60.43
C VAL A 53 20.73 1.62 -59.12
N GLN A 54 21.89 0.96 -59.08
CA GLN A 54 22.44 0.36 -57.88
C GLN A 54 22.66 1.40 -56.78
N ALA A 55 23.34 2.52 -57.09
CA ALA A 55 23.59 3.60 -56.14
C ALA A 55 22.27 4.20 -55.59
N SER A 56 21.29 4.43 -56.46
CA SER A 56 19.95 4.91 -56.06
C SER A 56 19.26 3.93 -55.11
N ALA A 57 19.31 2.62 -55.40
CA ALA A 57 18.71 1.59 -54.55
C ALA A 57 19.37 1.51 -53.15
N TYR A 58 20.71 1.58 -53.10
CA TYR A 58 21.45 1.61 -51.84
C TYR A 58 21.11 2.85 -51.01
N ASN A 59 21.05 4.03 -51.63
CA ASN A 59 20.71 5.28 -50.95
C ASN A 59 19.28 5.23 -50.38
N LYS A 60 18.29 4.80 -51.17
CA LYS A 60 16.90 4.62 -50.70
C LYS A 60 16.82 3.63 -49.53
N THR A 61 17.56 2.52 -49.59
CA THR A 61 17.61 1.55 -48.50
C THR A 61 18.20 2.17 -47.23
N ARG A 62 19.28 2.94 -47.36
CA ARG A 62 19.92 3.64 -46.25
C ARG A 62 18.99 4.68 -45.63
N GLU A 63 18.28 5.46 -46.45
CA GLU A 63 17.27 6.43 -46.01
C GLU A 63 16.12 5.74 -45.26
N ASN A 64 15.54 4.67 -45.82
CA ASN A 64 14.47 3.93 -45.17
C ASN A 64 14.91 3.33 -43.81
N LYS A 65 16.13 2.80 -43.73
CA LYS A 65 16.72 2.34 -42.47
C LYS A 65 16.84 3.48 -41.45
N LYS A 66 17.27 4.66 -41.89
CA LYS A 66 17.37 5.85 -41.02
C LYS A 66 15.99 6.28 -40.52
N LEU A 67 15.02 6.44 -41.41
CA LEU A 67 13.65 6.84 -41.06
C LEU A 67 12.99 5.84 -40.10
N THR A 68 13.16 4.54 -40.34
CA THR A 68 12.61 3.49 -39.47
C THR A 68 13.27 3.52 -38.09
N LYS A 69 14.58 3.78 -38.02
CA LYS A 69 15.31 3.90 -36.76
C LYS A 69 14.84 5.12 -35.96
N GLU A 70 14.63 6.26 -36.62
CA GLU A 70 14.11 7.48 -35.99
C GLU A 70 12.68 7.28 -35.47
N ALA A 71 11.80 6.70 -36.28
CA ALA A 71 10.43 6.37 -35.86
C ALA A 71 10.41 5.40 -34.66
N LYS A 72 11.29 4.38 -34.67
CA LYS A 72 11.45 3.45 -33.56
C LYS A 72 11.91 4.17 -32.29
N ALA A 73 12.90 5.06 -32.38
CA ALA A 73 13.39 5.80 -31.22
C ALA A 73 12.30 6.67 -30.56
N VAL A 74 11.43 7.30 -31.37
CA VAL A 74 10.28 8.05 -30.85
C VAL A 74 9.28 7.14 -30.15
N MET A 75 8.98 5.98 -30.73
CA MET A 75 8.11 4.98 -30.11
C MET A 75 8.67 4.46 -28.79
N ASP A 76 9.97 4.11 -28.75
CA ASP A 76 10.66 3.65 -27.53
C ASP A 76 10.58 4.71 -26.41
N ALA A 77 10.79 5.99 -26.76
CA ALA A 77 10.67 7.10 -25.81
C ALA A 77 9.23 7.24 -25.25
N LYS A 78 8.21 7.08 -26.09
CA LYS A 78 6.80 7.08 -25.64
C LYS A 78 6.49 5.88 -24.75
N GLN A 79 7.04 4.71 -25.06
CA GLN A 79 6.84 3.50 -24.27
C GLN A 79 7.47 3.63 -22.88
N LEU A 80 8.65 4.25 -22.78
CA LEU A 80 9.25 4.60 -21.49
C LEU A 80 8.37 5.58 -20.70
N GLY A 81 7.86 6.62 -21.36
CA GLY A 81 6.93 7.56 -20.72
C GLY A 81 5.66 6.88 -20.19
N LEU A 82 5.08 5.94 -20.94
CA LEU A 82 3.95 5.14 -20.49
C LEU A 82 4.29 4.28 -19.27
N GLN A 83 5.47 3.64 -19.26
CA GLN A 83 5.91 2.85 -18.12
C GLN A 83 6.06 3.69 -16.84
N ASN A 84 6.61 4.90 -16.96
CA ASN A 84 6.73 5.83 -15.83
C ASN A 84 5.35 6.18 -15.23
N VAL A 85 4.39 6.57 -16.07
CA VAL A 85 3.03 6.91 -15.62
C VAL A 85 2.32 5.70 -15.02
N MET A 86 2.51 4.51 -15.59
CA MET A 86 1.93 3.27 -15.04
C MET A 86 2.52 2.93 -13.66
N TYR A 87 3.81 3.18 -13.46
CA TYR A 87 4.46 3.01 -12.16
C TYR A 87 3.91 4.00 -11.14
N GLU A 88 3.83 5.30 -11.48
CA GLU A 88 3.26 6.33 -10.62
C GLU A 88 1.81 6.00 -10.23
N LYS A 89 0.98 5.61 -11.20
CA LYS A 89 -0.39 5.17 -10.95
C LYS A 89 -0.44 4.02 -9.93
N ARG A 90 0.42 3.01 -10.10
CA ARG A 90 0.46 1.86 -9.18
C ARG A 90 0.84 2.30 -7.78
N HIS A 91 1.89 3.10 -7.65
CA HIS A 91 2.34 3.64 -6.37
C HIS A 91 1.23 4.40 -5.65
N LEU A 92 0.56 5.32 -6.36
CA LEU A 92 -0.56 6.09 -5.81
C LEU A 92 -1.73 5.19 -5.37
N LEU A 93 -2.06 4.15 -6.15
CA LEU A 93 -3.11 3.20 -5.76
C LEU A 93 -2.75 2.40 -4.51
N GLU A 94 -1.49 1.98 -4.39
CA GLU A 94 -1.00 1.29 -3.20
C GLU A 94 -1.02 2.21 -1.98
N GLU A 95 -0.66 3.48 -2.14
CA GLU A 95 -0.70 4.47 -1.07
C GLU A 95 -2.14 4.82 -0.65
N ILE A 96 -3.06 5.00 -1.61
CA ILE A 96 -4.49 5.16 -1.33
C ILE A 96 -5.03 3.95 -0.56
N LYS A 97 -4.63 2.74 -0.93
CA LYS A 97 -5.04 1.53 -0.22
C LYS A 97 -4.52 1.56 1.23
N LYS A 98 -3.25 1.86 1.44
CA LYS A 98 -2.68 2.01 2.80
C LYS A 98 -3.43 3.05 3.64
N CYS A 99 -3.76 4.19 3.04
CA CYS A 99 -4.52 5.24 3.73
C CYS A 99 -5.97 4.81 4.05
N ARG A 100 -6.61 4.02 3.18
CA ARG A 100 -7.97 3.49 3.42
C ARG A 100 -7.99 2.37 4.45
N ASP A 101 -6.96 1.54 4.45
CA ASP A 101 -6.78 0.45 5.41
C ASP A 101 -6.34 0.97 6.80
N PHE A 102 -6.11 2.29 6.94
CA PHE A 102 -5.81 2.89 8.23
C PHE A 102 -6.99 2.73 9.19
N ARG A 103 -6.79 1.87 10.19
CA ARG A 103 -7.70 1.73 11.33
C ARG A 103 -7.16 2.53 12.50
N SER A 104 -7.94 3.52 12.92
CA SER A 104 -7.68 4.27 14.13
C SER A 104 -8.30 3.57 15.34
N VAL A 105 -7.63 3.66 16.49
CA VAL A 105 -8.03 3.02 17.75
C VAL A 105 -9.49 3.29 18.14
N TYR A 106 -10.05 4.47 17.83
CA TYR A 106 -11.43 4.80 18.19
C TYR A 106 -12.49 3.91 17.53
N GLN A 107 -12.17 3.23 16.43
CA GLN A 107 -13.12 2.35 15.71
C GLN A 107 -13.45 1.08 16.51
N ASP A 108 -12.54 0.65 17.39
CA ASP A 108 -12.70 -0.55 18.22
C ASP A 108 -13.20 -0.23 19.63
N VAL A 109 -13.40 1.06 19.96
CA VAL A 109 -13.87 1.48 21.28
C VAL A 109 -15.38 1.30 21.37
N GLU A 110 -15.83 0.50 22.33
CA GLU A 110 -17.24 0.43 22.70
C GLU A 110 -17.69 1.80 23.23
N LEU A 111 -18.59 2.45 22.49
CA LEU A 111 -19.16 3.74 22.84
C LEU A 111 -20.62 3.58 23.26
N VAL A 112 -21.05 4.44 24.17
CA VAL A 112 -22.47 4.59 24.51
C VAL A 112 -23.28 4.89 23.25
N SER A 113 -24.48 4.29 23.14
CA SER A 113 -25.38 4.49 22.01
C SER A 113 -25.77 5.97 21.84
N LEU A 114 -26.16 6.36 20.62
CA LEU A 114 -26.51 7.75 20.31
C LEU A 114 -27.70 8.26 21.14
N ASP A 115 -28.69 7.39 21.38
CA ASP A 115 -29.89 7.74 22.17
C ASP A 115 -29.53 8.04 23.63
N VAL A 116 -28.64 7.24 24.21
CA VAL A 116 -28.20 7.44 25.59
C VAL A 116 -27.25 8.64 25.68
N PHE A 117 -26.38 8.84 24.68
CA PHE A 117 -25.51 10.00 24.61
C PHE A 117 -26.32 11.31 24.55
N THR A 118 -27.32 11.40 23.69
CA THR A 118 -28.14 12.63 23.57
C THR A 118 -28.90 12.97 24.85
N GLN A 119 -29.32 11.95 25.62
CA GLN A 119 -30.02 12.14 26.89
C GLN A 119 -29.10 12.55 28.04
N ILE A 120 -27.91 11.94 28.14
CA ILE A 120 -27.02 12.09 29.31
C ILE A 120 -25.96 13.17 29.10
N ALA A 121 -25.55 13.43 27.85
CA ALA A 121 -24.47 14.36 27.56
C ALA A 121 -24.85 15.82 27.91
N PRO A 122 -23.97 16.56 28.62
CA PRO A 122 -24.09 17.99 28.81
C PRO A 122 -24.19 18.78 27.50
N GLU A 123 -24.76 19.99 27.55
CA GLU A 123 -24.94 20.85 26.36
C GLU A 123 -23.63 21.16 25.63
N GLU A 124 -22.51 21.25 26.34
CA GLU A 124 -21.17 21.46 25.79
C GLU A 124 -20.79 20.39 24.75
N TYR A 125 -21.23 19.15 24.96
CA TYR A 125 -20.94 18.01 24.07
C TYR A 125 -22.03 17.77 23.02
N ARG A 126 -23.18 18.46 23.09
CA ARG A 126 -24.28 18.38 22.12
C ARG A 126 -24.19 19.42 21.01
N GLN A 127 -23.10 20.18 20.93
CA GLN A 127 -22.85 21.12 19.85
C GLN A 127 -22.53 20.40 18.53
N ASN A 128 -22.89 21.02 17.41
CA ASN A 128 -22.53 20.56 16.05
C ASN A 128 -22.98 19.11 15.74
N MET A 129 -24.20 18.72 16.12
CA MET A 129 -24.73 17.37 15.83
C MET A 129 -24.93 17.10 14.34
N ASP A 130 -24.97 18.15 13.52
CA ASP A 130 -25.17 18.04 12.06
C ASP A 130 -23.93 17.52 11.32
N ASP A 131 -22.72 17.70 11.88
CA ASP A 131 -21.48 17.16 11.33
C ASP A 131 -21.13 15.80 11.98
N PRO A 132 -21.14 14.68 11.24
CA PRO A 132 -20.81 13.36 11.78
C PRO A 132 -19.44 13.29 12.44
N HIS A 133 -18.44 14.02 11.92
CA HIS A 133 -17.09 13.99 12.46
C HIS A 133 -17.01 14.75 13.79
N ALA A 134 -17.56 15.97 13.84
CA ALA A 134 -17.67 16.73 15.08
C ALA A 134 -18.47 15.97 16.15
N LEU A 135 -19.58 15.33 15.77
CA LEU A 135 -20.38 14.48 16.65
C LEU A 135 -19.55 13.33 17.23
N MET A 136 -18.76 12.63 16.41
CA MET A 136 -17.91 11.53 16.89
C MET A 136 -16.84 12.02 17.88
N ILE A 137 -16.21 13.17 17.61
CA ILE A 137 -15.24 13.78 18.53
C ILE A 137 -15.89 14.11 19.88
N ASN A 138 -17.08 14.71 19.86
CA ASN A 138 -17.78 15.08 21.08
C ASN A 138 -18.18 13.84 21.89
N ARG A 139 -18.64 12.77 21.23
CA ARG A 139 -18.91 11.47 21.87
C ARG A 139 -17.66 10.89 22.54
N LEU A 140 -16.52 10.90 21.85
CA LEU A 140 -15.26 10.40 22.40
C LEU A 140 -14.78 11.21 23.61
N LYS A 141 -14.91 12.54 23.57
CA LYS A 141 -14.56 13.41 24.70
C LYS A 141 -15.44 13.16 25.92
N PHE A 142 -16.74 13.06 25.71
CA PHE A 142 -17.68 12.73 26.78
C PHE A 142 -17.37 11.37 27.40
N GLU A 143 -17.16 10.33 26.58
CA GLU A 143 -16.81 8.99 27.06
C GLU A 143 -15.52 9.00 27.88
N LEU A 144 -14.50 9.73 27.43
CA LEU A 144 -13.23 9.88 28.13
C LEU A 144 -13.43 10.48 29.53
N GLU A 145 -14.23 11.54 29.63
CA GLU A 145 -14.54 12.19 30.91
C GLU A 145 -15.32 11.25 31.85
N GLN A 146 -16.33 10.55 31.33
CA GLN A 146 -17.09 9.56 32.12
C GLN A 146 -16.19 8.44 32.64
N ARG A 147 -15.34 7.87 31.78
CA ARG A 147 -14.39 6.82 32.18
C ARG A 147 -13.39 7.30 33.21
N ARG A 148 -12.92 8.55 33.10
CA ARG A 148 -12.05 9.16 34.11
C ARG A 148 -12.75 9.29 35.45
N ARG A 149 -13.97 9.85 35.46
CA ARG A 149 -14.78 10.00 36.69
C ARG A 149 -15.08 8.65 37.36
N LEU A 150 -15.42 7.63 36.56
CA LEU A 150 -15.66 6.27 37.08
C LEU A 150 -14.39 5.66 37.68
N ARG A 151 -13.23 5.85 37.03
CA ARG A 151 -11.94 5.37 37.56
C ARG A 151 -11.59 6.04 38.88
N GLU A 152 -11.70 7.37 38.96
CA GLU A 152 -11.44 8.12 40.20
C GLU A 152 -12.38 7.65 41.33
N ARG A 153 -13.67 7.40 41.02
CA ARG A 153 -14.61 6.86 42.01
C ARG A 153 -14.28 5.43 42.42
N GLN A 154 -13.84 4.59 41.48
CA GLN A 154 -13.41 3.22 41.76
C GLN A 154 -12.19 3.21 42.69
N GLU A 155 -11.19 4.03 42.41
CA GLU A 155 -9.99 4.16 43.24
C GLU A 155 -10.36 4.61 44.67
N ALA A 156 -11.19 5.64 44.80
CA ALA A 156 -11.68 6.10 46.12
C ALA A 156 -12.43 5.00 46.89
N LEU A 157 -13.30 4.24 46.22
CA LEU A 157 -14.03 3.12 46.84
C LEU A 157 -13.10 1.96 47.21
N GLN A 158 -12.03 1.72 46.44
CA GLN A 158 -11.03 0.72 46.76
C GLN A 158 -10.23 1.10 48.00
N GLU A 159 -9.84 2.36 48.14
CA GLU A 159 -9.18 2.88 49.34
C GLU A 159 -10.08 2.77 50.57
N GLU A 160 -11.35 3.16 50.46
CA GLU A 160 -12.35 3.04 51.52
C GLU A 160 -12.54 1.57 51.94
N ARG A 161 -12.68 0.66 50.97
CA ARG A 161 -12.76 -0.77 51.23
C ARG A 161 -11.53 -1.28 51.98
N LEU A 162 -10.32 -0.88 51.58
CA LEU A 162 -9.09 -1.28 52.26
C LEU A 162 -8.97 -0.68 53.67
N ALA A 163 -9.47 0.53 53.89
CA ALA A 163 -9.54 1.13 55.21
C ALA A 163 -10.49 0.34 56.13
N LEU A 164 -11.70 0.04 55.66
CA LEU A 164 -12.69 -0.73 56.41
C LEU A 164 -12.20 -2.15 56.72
N ILE A 165 -11.55 -2.83 55.77
CA ILE A 165 -10.95 -4.16 56.02
C ILE A 165 -9.90 -4.08 57.15
N ARG A 166 -9.05 -3.05 57.15
CA ARG A 166 -8.06 -2.85 58.22
C ARG A 166 -8.72 -2.56 59.56
N GLU A 167 -9.78 -1.76 59.58
CA GLU A 167 -10.53 -1.47 60.80
C GLU A 167 -11.23 -2.71 61.36
N ASN A 168 -11.91 -3.49 60.51
CA ASN A 168 -12.55 -4.75 60.90
C ASN A 168 -11.52 -5.73 61.47
N ARG A 169 -10.34 -5.87 60.84
CA ARG A 169 -9.27 -6.71 61.35
C ARG A 169 -8.79 -6.26 62.73
N LYS A 170 -8.63 -4.95 62.95
CA LYS A 170 -8.27 -4.41 64.29
C LYS A 170 -9.36 -4.66 65.32
N ALA A 171 -10.64 -4.55 64.94
CA ALA A 171 -11.76 -4.87 65.82
C ALA A 171 -11.78 -6.36 66.19
N GLN A 172 -11.57 -7.24 65.21
CA GLN A 172 -11.45 -8.68 65.42
C GLN A 172 -10.30 -9.00 66.39
N GLU A 173 -9.11 -8.43 66.16
CA GLU A 173 -7.95 -8.64 67.05
C GLU A 173 -8.20 -8.13 68.48
N LYS A 174 -9.05 -7.10 68.67
CA LYS A 174 -9.47 -6.64 70.00
C LYS A 174 -10.48 -7.59 70.65
N LEU A 175 -11.45 -8.10 69.89
CA LEU A 175 -12.42 -9.10 70.36
C LEU A 175 -11.71 -10.40 70.76
N ASP A 176 -10.80 -10.90 69.91
CA ASP A 176 -10.02 -12.11 70.22
C ASP A 176 -9.18 -11.95 71.51
N LYS A 177 -8.69 -10.73 71.80
CA LYS A 177 -8.01 -10.42 73.06
C LYS A 177 -8.98 -10.39 74.23
N LEU A 178 -10.14 -9.76 74.07
CA LEU A 178 -11.17 -9.69 75.10
C LEU A 178 -11.66 -11.09 75.47
N ASP A 179 -11.94 -11.94 74.48
CA ASP A 179 -12.36 -13.32 74.69
C ASP A 179 -11.33 -14.11 75.51
N LYS A 180 -10.03 -13.94 75.21
CA LYS A 180 -8.95 -14.53 76.03
C LYS A 180 -8.94 -13.99 77.46
N HIS A 181 -9.14 -12.68 77.65
CA HIS A 181 -9.21 -12.09 78.99
C HIS A 181 -10.41 -12.58 79.79
N LEU A 182 -11.59 -12.68 79.16
CA LEU A 182 -12.80 -13.21 79.79
C LEU A 182 -12.66 -14.69 80.15
N TYR A 183 -12.07 -15.49 79.26
CA TYR A 183 -11.76 -16.89 79.53
C TYR A 183 -10.84 -17.04 80.76
N ASN A 184 -9.75 -16.27 80.79
CA ASN A 184 -8.82 -16.27 81.93
C ASN A 184 -9.48 -15.78 83.22
N PHE A 185 -10.35 -14.77 83.14
CA PHE A 185 -11.10 -14.25 84.29
C PHE A 185 -12.07 -15.30 84.84
N ALA A 186 -12.83 -15.98 83.98
CA ALA A 186 -13.73 -17.06 84.36
C ALA A 186 -12.95 -18.18 85.07
N GLN A 187 -11.83 -18.62 84.50
CA GLN A 187 -10.96 -19.64 85.10
C GLN A 187 -10.40 -19.19 86.46
N ALA A 188 -10.02 -17.92 86.60
CA ALA A 188 -9.52 -17.37 87.87
C ALA A 188 -10.63 -17.20 88.92
N ALA A 189 -11.90 -17.10 88.52
CA ALA A 189 -13.05 -16.98 89.40
C ALA A 189 -13.59 -18.34 89.91
N GLU A 190 -13.29 -19.45 89.22
CA GLU A 190 -13.69 -20.82 89.63
C GLU A 190 -13.38 -21.14 91.12
N PRO A 191 -12.19 -20.83 91.68
CA PRO A 191 -11.90 -21.12 93.08
C PRO A 191 -12.76 -20.30 94.06
N LEU A 192 -13.10 -19.07 93.70
CA LEU A 192 -13.96 -18.20 94.50
C LEU A 192 -15.41 -18.69 94.48
N GLU A 193 -15.91 -19.10 93.32
CA GLU A 193 -17.22 -19.74 93.17
C GLU A 193 -17.31 -21.04 93.98
N ALA A 194 -16.28 -21.88 93.92
CA ALA A 194 -16.19 -23.10 94.73
C ALA A 194 -16.20 -22.80 96.24
N ALA A 195 -15.58 -21.71 96.68
CA ALA A 195 -15.59 -21.29 98.09
C ALA A 195 -16.95 -20.72 98.54
N LEU A 196 -17.61 -19.92 97.70
CA LEU A 196 -18.92 -19.31 97.99
C LEU A 196 -20.07 -20.34 97.92
N SER A 197 -19.99 -21.32 97.02
CA SER A 197 -20.96 -22.42 96.97
C SER A 197 -20.83 -23.36 98.18
N LYS A 198 -19.61 -23.63 98.64
CA LYS A 198 -19.37 -24.35 99.90
C LYS A 198 -19.96 -23.63 101.10
N SER A 199 -19.70 -22.32 101.25
CA SER A 199 -20.24 -21.54 102.38
C SER A 199 -21.76 -21.37 102.32
N ALA A 200 -22.37 -21.34 101.13
CA ALA A 200 -23.83 -21.37 100.98
C ALA A 200 -24.45 -22.74 101.33
N SER A 201 -23.71 -23.85 101.13
CA SER A 201 -24.16 -25.20 101.52
C SER A 201 -23.96 -25.52 103.01
N GLU A 202 -23.07 -24.79 103.70
CA GLU A 202 -22.83 -24.92 105.15
C GLU A 202 -23.73 -23.99 106.00
N ALA A 203 -24.43 -23.03 105.38
CA ALA A 203 -25.33 -22.07 106.04
C ALA A 203 -26.83 -22.41 105.89
N SER A 204 -27.17 -23.57 105.31
CA SER A 204 -28.54 -24.10 105.18
C SER A 204 -28.68 -25.45 105.88
#